data_AF-A0A661BFT0-F1
#
_entry.id   AF-A0A661BFT0-F1
#
_cell.length_a   1.000
_cell.length_b   1.000
_cell.length_c   1.000
_cell.angle_alpha   90.00
_cell.angle_beta   90.00
_cell.angle_gamma   90.00
#
_symmetry.space_group_name_H-M   'P 1'
#
loop_
_entity.id
_entity.type
_entity.pdbx_description
1 polymer ?
#
loop_
_entity_poly.entity_id
_entity_poly.type
_entity_poly.pdbx_seq_one_letter_code
_entity_poly.pdbx_strand_id
1 'polypeptide(L)'
;MLVSPALAGGNLLFYITDEANNPLEFAAVSLEGRYGGYTNADGVFLFSNIPKGEYEAKITIIGYRDTSITVEVLEGKTGRYSVALSSEVLKAEVAEKTPEWELFRQEVTIGQNRFSEDEFASLPAVEKVDPPRSVIRFPGATVRNDLFCQMNIRGLGAEYQKVVVGGASVY
;
A
#
# COMPACT_ATOMS: atom_id res chain seq x y z
N MET A 1 64.00 28.04 -5.21
CA MET A 1 62.60 27.96 -4.73
C MET A 1 61.76 27.60 -5.94
N LEU A 2 61.44 26.32 -6.14
CA LEU A 2 60.60 25.90 -7.26
C LEU A 2 59.17 26.30 -6.90
N VAL A 3 58.64 27.32 -7.59
CA VAL A 3 57.22 27.66 -7.53
C VAL A 3 56.51 26.55 -8.29
N SER A 4 55.84 25.65 -7.57
CA SER A 4 54.90 24.71 -8.17
C SER A 4 53.92 25.53 -9.02
N PRO A 5 53.69 25.19 -10.30
CA PRO A 5 52.68 25.89 -11.08
C PRO A 5 51.37 25.77 -10.30
N ALA A 6 50.76 26.91 -9.96
CA ALA A 6 49.41 26.93 -9.44
C ALA A 6 48.58 26.22 -10.49
N LEU A 7 48.11 25.00 -10.15
CA LEU A 7 47.28 24.20 -11.02
C LEU A 7 46.06 25.05 -11.33
N ALA A 8 46.02 25.68 -12.51
CA ALA A 8 44.96 26.63 -12.79
C ALA A 8 43.68 25.79 -12.98
N GLY A 9 42.76 25.93 -12.03
CA GLY A 9 41.49 25.24 -12.13
C GLY A 9 40.70 25.72 -13.35
N GLY A 10 39.88 24.85 -13.91
CA GLY A 10 38.82 25.24 -14.84
C GLY A 10 37.55 25.61 -14.09
N ASN A 11 36.63 26.26 -14.78
CA ASN A 11 35.30 26.54 -14.27
C ASN A 11 34.28 25.69 -15.04
N LEU A 12 33.17 25.33 -14.39
CA LEU A 12 32.06 24.63 -15.02
C LEU A 12 30.76 25.36 -14.71
N LEU A 13 30.07 25.80 -15.76
CA LEU A 13 28.75 26.39 -15.68
C LEU A 13 27.71 25.32 -16.05
N PHE A 14 26.81 25.04 -15.13
CA PHE A 14 25.67 24.15 -15.34
C PHE A 14 24.40 24.97 -15.48
N TYR A 15 23.57 24.60 -16.45
CA TYR A 15 22.22 25.11 -16.67
C TYR A 15 21.26 23.93 -16.57
N ILE A 16 20.42 23.91 -15.53
CA ILE A 16 19.52 22.79 -15.25
C ILE A 16 18.09 23.23 -15.51
N THR A 17 17.42 22.51 -16.40
CA THR A 17 16.04 22.75 -16.79
C THR A 17 15.19 21.49 -16.68
N ASP A 18 13.87 21.68 -16.68
CA ASP A 18 12.89 20.63 -16.92
C ASP A 18 12.80 20.30 -18.44
N GLU A 19 12.15 19.20 -18.80
CA GLU A 19 11.69 18.87 -20.16
C GLU A 19 10.82 20.00 -20.75
N ALA A 20 10.10 20.74 -19.90
CA ALA A 20 9.34 21.92 -20.29
C ALA A 20 10.19 23.20 -20.48
N ASN A 21 11.53 23.11 -20.42
CA ASN A 21 12.48 24.23 -20.46
C ASN A 21 12.35 25.25 -19.30
N ASN A 22 11.69 24.87 -18.20
CA ASN A 22 11.66 25.69 -17.00
C ASN A 22 12.97 25.53 -16.22
N PRO A 23 13.62 26.62 -15.78
CA PRO A 23 14.81 26.53 -14.93
C PRO A 23 14.46 25.85 -13.59
N LEU A 24 15.32 24.94 -13.14
CA LEU A 24 15.13 24.21 -11.89
C LEU A 24 16.04 24.76 -10.79
N GLU A 25 15.42 25.44 -9.83
CA GLU A 25 16.08 25.87 -8.60
C GLU A 25 16.20 24.72 -7.58
N PHE A 26 17.17 24.83 -6.66
CA PHE A 26 17.42 23.82 -5.62
C PHE A 26 17.81 22.42 -6.13
N ALA A 27 18.20 22.29 -7.40
CA ALA A 27 18.79 21.06 -7.91
C ALA A 27 20.17 20.87 -7.29
N ALA A 28 20.37 19.74 -6.61
CA ALA A 28 21.64 19.37 -6.03
C ALA A 28 22.57 18.87 -7.14
N VAL A 29 23.68 19.58 -7.34
CA VAL A 29 24.71 19.22 -8.31
C VAL A 29 25.95 18.79 -7.53
N SER A 30 26.44 17.59 -7.80
CA SER A 30 27.64 17.05 -7.18
C SER A 30 28.62 16.53 -8.23
N LEU A 31 29.89 16.90 -8.12
CA LEU A 31 31.00 16.33 -8.89
C LEU A 31 31.75 15.33 -8.01
N GLU A 32 31.70 14.05 -8.38
CA GLU A 32 32.36 12.93 -7.68
C GLU A 32 32.15 12.91 -6.15
N GLY A 33 31.05 13.48 -5.64
CA GLY A 33 30.79 13.59 -4.20
C GLY A 33 31.71 14.56 -3.44
N ARG A 34 32.66 15.22 -4.10
CA ARG A 34 33.65 16.09 -3.45
C ARG A 34 33.32 17.57 -3.57
N TYR A 35 32.85 17.99 -4.73
CA TYR A 35 32.38 19.36 -4.96
C TYR A 35 30.87 19.30 -5.17
N GLY A 36 30.12 20.22 -4.57
CA GLY A 36 28.70 20.26 -4.80
C GLY A 36 28.03 21.50 -4.26
N GLY A 37 26.80 21.71 -4.68
CA GLY A 37 25.96 22.82 -4.27
C GLY A 37 24.57 22.70 -4.86
N TYR A 38 23.82 23.79 -4.77
CA TYR A 38 22.45 23.89 -5.24
C TYR A 38 22.34 24.97 -6.31
N THR A 39 21.54 24.72 -7.34
CA THR A 39 21.23 25.74 -8.37
C THR A 39 20.48 26.93 -7.78
N ASN A 40 20.69 28.11 -8.38
CA ASN A 40 19.96 29.32 -8.04
C ASN A 40 18.54 29.33 -8.67
N ALA A 41 17.79 30.42 -8.45
CA ALA A 41 16.44 30.63 -9.02
C ALA A 41 16.38 30.53 -10.56
N ASP A 42 17.49 30.82 -11.24
CA ASP A 42 17.64 30.73 -12.70
C ASP A 42 18.07 29.35 -13.18
N GLY A 43 18.18 28.34 -12.28
CA GLY A 43 18.63 26.99 -12.62
C GLY A 43 20.12 26.90 -12.93
N VAL A 44 20.90 27.92 -12.59
CA VAL A 44 22.33 28.03 -12.89
C VAL A 44 23.17 27.64 -11.67
N PHE A 45 24.24 26.89 -11.92
CA PHE A 45 25.27 26.62 -10.93
C PHE A 45 26.67 26.77 -11.53
N LEU A 46 27.58 27.39 -10.79
CA LEU A 46 28.97 27.59 -11.22
C LEU A 46 29.93 26.90 -10.26
N PHE A 47 30.68 25.93 -10.76
CA PHE A 47 31.89 25.45 -10.11
C PHE A 47 33.07 26.32 -10.53
N SER A 48 33.80 26.83 -9.53
CA SER A 48 34.97 27.67 -9.73
C SER A 48 36.23 26.94 -9.29
N ASN A 49 37.32 27.09 -10.05
CA ASN A 49 38.65 26.59 -9.70
C ASN A 49 38.70 25.05 -9.46
N ILE A 50 38.06 24.27 -10.33
CA ILE A 50 38.12 22.80 -10.28
C ILE A 50 39.40 22.32 -10.98
N PRO A 51 40.18 21.40 -10.38
CA PRO A 51 41.37 20.86 -11.03
C PRO A 51 41.03 20.23 -12.38
N LYS A 52 41.92 20.37 -13.38
CA LYS A 52 41.70 19.73 -14.68
C LYS A 52 41.57 18.21 -14.54
N GLY A 53 40.66 17.62 -15.32
CA GLY A 53 40.33 16.21 -15.25
C GLY A 53 38.93 15.93 -15.76
N GLU A 54 38.62 14.64 -15.92
CA GLU A 54 37.25 14.17 -16.17
C GLU A 54 36.58 13.87 -14.84
N TYR A 55 35.32 14.28 -14.70
CA TYR A 55 34.52 14.08 -13.49
C TYR A 55 33.13 13.58 -13.87
N GLU A 56 32.52 12.80 -12.99
CA GLU A 56 31.10 12.49 -13.08
C GLU A 56 30.30 13.53 -12.28
N ALA A 57 29.42 14.25 -12.97
CA ALA A 57 28.47 15.18 -12.38
C ALA A 57 27.13 14.47 -12.18
N LYS A 58 26.70 14.34 -10.92
CA LYS A 58 25.39 13.84 -10.52
C LYS A 58 24.47 15.01 -10.18
N ILE A 59 23.30 15.04 -10.81
CA ILE A 59 22.24 16.01 -10.56
C ILE A 59 21.04 15.28 -9.97
N THR A 60 20.58 15.75 -8.81
CA THR A 60 19.44 15.20 -8.07
C THR A 60 18.52 16.33 -7.61
N ILE A 61 17.22 16.13 -7.79
CA ILE A 61 16.19 17.05 -7.29
C ILE A 61 14.92 16.26 -6.99
N ILE A 62 14.19 16.66 -5.95
CA ILE A 62 12.95 15.99 -5.53
C ILE A 62 11.91 16.12 -6.66
N GLY A 63 11.30 14.99 -7.04
CA GLY A 63 10.27 14.95 -8.09
C GLY A 63 10.82 14.77 -9.51
N TYR A 64 12.13 14.61 -9.68
CA TYR A 64 12.78 14.34 -10.96
C TYR A 64 13.71 13.14 -10.87
N ARG A 65 13.99 12.55 -12.02
CA ARG A 65 14.92 11.43 -12.12
C ARG A 65 16.37 11.90 -11.97
N ASP A 66 17.11 11.20 -11.11
CA ASP A 66 18.57 11.36 -10.96
C ASP A 66 19.28 11.21 -12.31
N THR A 67 20.15 12.16 -12.65
CA THR A 67 20.92 12.15 -13.90
C THR A 67 22.41 12.28 -13.61
N SER A 68 23.21 11.40 -14.19
CA SER A 68 24.67 11.47 -14.17
C SER A 68 25.21 11.79 -15.57
N ILE A 69 26.14 12.74 -15.66
CA ILE A 69 26.86 13.05 -16.90
C ILE A 69 28.36 13.15 -16.65
N THR A 70 29.16 12.71 -17.61
CA THR A 70 30.61 12.92 -17.59
C THR A 70 30.92 14.32 -18.11
N VAL A 71 31.73 15.08 -17.36
CA VAL A 71 32.17 16.42 -17.71
C VAL A 71 33.69 16.51 -17.70
N GLU A 72 34.24 17.30 -18.62
CA GLU A 72 35.68 17.51 -18.74
C GLU A 72 36.02 18.93 -18.29
N VAL A 73 36.96 19.05 -17.35
CA VAL A 73 37.46 20.33 -16.87
C VAL A 73 38.77 20.66 -17.57
N LEU A 74 38.72 21.71 -18.39
CA LEU A 74 39.88 22.27 -19.06
C LEU A 74 40.46 23.44 -18.26
N GLU A 75 41.78 23.45 -18.11
CA GLU A 75 42.54 24.48 -17.40
C GLU A 75 42.30 25.88 -17.98
N GLY A 76 41.92 26.84 -17.12
CA GLY A 76 41.67 28.24 -17.48
C GLY A 76 40.45 28.48 -18.39
N LYS A 77 39.65 27.45 -18.70
CA LYS A 77 38.44 27.57 -19.51
C LYS A 77 37.19 27.38 -18.64
N THR A 78 36.07 27.89 -19.14
CA THR A 78 34.75 27.63 -18.56
C THR A 78 33.98 26.68 -19.46
N GLY A 79 33.80 25.44 -19.01
CA GLY A 79 32.89 24.48 -19.66
C GLY A 79 31.44 24.88 -19.39
N ARG A 80 30.56 24.70 -20.38
CA ARG A 80 29.12 24.98 -20.25
C ARG A 80 28.33 23.72 -20.54
N TYR A 81 27.48 23.32 -19.60
CA TYR A 81 26.69 22.10 -19.68
C TYR A 81 25.23 22.43 -19.42
N SER A 82 24.37 22.12 -20.39
CA SER A 82 22.92 22.22 -20.25
C SER A 82 22.36 20.83 -20.01
N VAL A 83 21.63 20.64 -18.92
CA VAL A 83 21.06 19.35 -18.53
C VAL A 83 19.56 19.53 -18.34
N ALA A 84 18.77 18.78 -19.12
CA ALA A 84 17.33 18.71 -18.93
C ALA A 84 17.00 17.47 -18.09
N LEU A 85 16.31 17.66 -16.97
CA LEU A 85 15.84 16.58 -16.11
C LEU A 85 14.43 16.17 -16.50
N SER A 86 14.20 14.86 -16.50
CA SER A 86 12.87 14.28 -16.69
C SER A 86 12.14 14.23 -15.35
N SER A 87 10.95 14.82 -15.29
CA SER A 87 10.11 14.71 -14.09
C SER A 87 9.79 13.24 -13.82
N GLU A 88 10.09 12.79 -12.60
CA GLU A 88 9.74 11.46 -12.16
C GLU A 88 8.31 11.54 -11.65
N VAL A 89 7.36 11.45 -12.58
CA VAL A 89 6.01 11.03 -12.22
C VAL A 89 6.19 9.60 -11.75
N LEU A 90 6.37 9.41 -10.44
CA LEU A 90 6.06 8.16 -9.77
C LEU A 90 4.64 7.83 -10.20
N LYS A 91 4.49 7.10 -11.30
CA LYS A 91 3.38 6.19 -11.44
C LYS A 91 3.57 5.31 -10.23
N ALA A 92 2.86 5.65 -9.16
CA ALA A 92 2.41 4.65 -8.24
C ALA A 92 1.73 3.64 -9.15
N GLU A 93 2.49 2.65 -9.60
CA GLU A 93 1.96 1.33 -9.72
C GLU A 93 1.47 1.09 -8.30
N VAL A 94 0.20 1.41 -8.09
CA VAL A 94 -0.56 0.85 -7.01
C VAL A 94 -0.42 -0.62 -7.32
N ALA A 95 0.64 -1.24 -6.79
CA ALA A 95 0.54 -2.60 -6.35
C ALA A 95 -0.68 -2.51 -5.46
N GLU A 96 -1.84 -2.83 -6.05
CA GLU A 96 -3.04 -3.17 -5.33
C GLU A 96 -2.60 -4.39 -4.54
N LYS A 97 -1.93 -4.11 -3.41
CA LYS A 97 -1.77 -5.06 -2.35
C LYS A 97 -3.18 -5.14 -1.83
N THR A 98 -3.95 -6.01 -2.50
CA THR A 98 -5.21 -6.52 -2.01
C THR A 98 -4.99 -6.73 -0.53
N PRO A 99 -5.74 -6.02 0.31
CA PRO A 99 -5.49 -6.11 1.71
C PRO A 99 -5.64 -7.58 2.11
N GLU A 100 -4.61 -8.12 2.75
CA GLU A 100 -4.54 -9.50 3.22
C GLU A 100 -5.45 -9.71 4.45
N TRP A 101 -6.65 -9.12 4.43
CA TRP A 101 -7.73 -9.35 5.38
C TRP A 101 -8.91 -10.11 4.76
N GLU A 102 -8.75 -10.67 3.56
CA GLU A 102 -9.78 -11.51 2.93
C GLU A 102 -9.81 -12.97 3.46
N LEU A 103 -8.89 -13.37 4.34
CA LEU A 103 -8.82 -14.72 4.93
C LEU A 103 -9.26 -14.81 6.40
N PHE A 104 -9.96 -13.81 6.93
CA PHE A 104 -10.67 -13.96 8.21
C PHE A 104 -12.17 -13.69 8.08
N ARG A 105 -12.78 -14.13 6.98
CA ARG A 105 -14.07 -14.80 7.15
C ARG A 105 -13.73 -16.12 7.81
N GLN A 106 -13.82 -16.14 9.13
CA GLN A 106 -14.10 -17.35 9.86
C GLN A 106 -15.24 -18.03 9.07
N GLU A 107 -14.96 -19.14 8.38
CA GLU A 107 -16.04 -20.01 7.95
C GLU A 107 -16.73 -20.39 9.24
N VAL A 108 -17.82 -19.69 9.56
CA VAL A 108 -18.74 -20.15 10.57
C VAL A 108 -19.27 -21.43 9.95
N THR A 109 -18.68 -22.57 10.31
CA THR A 109 -19.32 -23.85 10.12
C THR A 109 -20.56 -23.79 10.99
N ILE A 110 -21.65 -23.27 10.44
CA ILE A 110 -22.95 -23.33 11.07
C ILE A 110 -23.21 -24.83 11.19
N GLY A 111 -23.13 -25.36 12.40
CA GLY A 111 -23.54 -26.73 12.67
C GLY A 111 -25.01 -26.87 12.28
N GLN A 112 -25.27 -27.40 11.09
CA GLN A 112 -26.61 -27.70 10.62
C GLN A 112 -26.93 -29.14 11.03
N ASN A 113 -27.85 -29.30 11.98
CA ASN A 113 -28.46 -30.60 12.23
C ASN A 113 -29.66 -30.72 11.29
N ARG A 114 -29.51 -31.52 10.24
CA ARG A 114 -30.58 -31.82 9.28
C ARG A 114 -31.18 -33.17 9.63
N PHE A 115 -32.47 -33.20 9.94
CA PHE A 115 -33.23 -34.44 10.01
C PHE A 115 -33.73 -34.83 8.62
N SER A 116 -33.59 -36.10 8.26
CA SER A 116 -34.21 -36.65 7.05
C SER A 116 -35.66 -37.05 7.30
N GLU A 117 -36.42 -37.24 6.22
CA GLU A 117 -37.84 -37.64 6.29
C GLU A 117 -38.01 -39.04 6.92
N ASP A 118 -37.03 -39.93 6.73
CA ASP A 118 -37.01 -41.26 7.35
C ASP A 118 -36.84 -41.18 8.89
N GLU A 119 -35.99 -40.26 9.37
CA GLU A 119 -35.83 -40.01 10.80
C GLU A 119 -37.09 -39.39 11.40
N PHE A 120 -37.72 -38.45 10.70
CA PHE A 120 -39.01 -37.89 11.11
C PHE A 120 -40.11 -38.96 11.13
N ALA A 121 -40.13 -39.86 10.15
CA ALA A 121 -41.06 -40.98 10.07
C ALA A 121 -40.85 -42.01 11.20
N SER A 122 -39.64 -42.08 11.78
CA SER A 122 -39.36 -42.93 12.94
C SER A 122 -39.83 -42.34 14.27
N LEU A 123 -40.25 -41.06 14.31
CA LEU A 123 -40.67 -40.41 15.55
C LEU A 123 -41.96 -41.03 16.12
N PRO A 124 -42.11 -41.08 17.46
CA PRO A 124 -43.37 -41.44 18.12
C PRO A 124 -44.52 -40.55 17.63
N ALA A 125 -45.72 -41.11 17.52
CA ALA A 125 -46.90 -40.39 17.02
C ALA A 125 -47.19 -39.09 17.81
N VAL A 126 -46.89 -39.07 19.12
CA VAL A 126 -47.07 -37.90 19.98
C VAL A 126 -46.12 -36.74 19.61
N GLU A 127 -44.91 -37.03 19.15
CA GLU A 127 -43.90 -36.02 18.76
C GLU A 127 -44.13 -35.48 17.34
N LYS A 128 -44.80 -36.25 16.48
CA LYS A 128 -45.20 -35.82 15.14
C LYS A 128 -46.38 -34.86 15.14
N VAL A 129 -47.26 -34.99 16.13
CA VAL A 129 -48.47 -34.16 16.28
C VAL A 129 -48.14 -32.79 16.90
N ASP A 130 -47.02 -32.68 17.62
CA ASP A 130 -46.61 -31.49 18.38
C ASP A 130 -45.17 -31.07 18.01
N PRO A 131 -45.00 -30.24 16.96
CA PRO A 131 -43.70 -29.88 16.41
C PRO A 131 -42.67 -29.38 17.44
N PRO A 132 -43.03 -28.58 18.46
CA PRO A 132 -42.12 -28.18 19.55
C PRO A 132 -41.41 -29.31 20.27
N ARG A 133 -42.06 -30.48 20.45
CA ARG A 133 -41.47 -31.61 21.17
C ARG A 133 -40.39 -32.33 20.37
N SER A 134 -40.49 -32.31 19.04
CA SER A 134 -39.45 -32.86 18.16
C SER A 134 -38.11 -32.11 18.28
N VAL A 135 -38.16 -30.81 18.63
CA VAL A 135 -36.99 -29.92 18.70
C VAL A 135 -36.12 -30.17 19.95
N ILE A 136 -36.63 -30.83 20.99
CA ILE A 136 -35.87 -31.13 22.22
C ILE A 136 -34.72 -32.12 21.96
N ARG A 137 -34.76 -32.87 20.85
CA ARG A 137 -33.69 -33.79 20.45
C ARG A 137 -32.46 -33.08 19.89
N PHE A 138 -32.55 -31.79 19.57
CA PHE A 138 -31.37 -31.04 19.15
C PHE A 138 -30.43 -30.82 20.34
N PRO A 139 -29.13 -31.12 20.21
CA PRO A 139 -28.16 -30.88 21.27
C PRO A 139 -28.14 -29.39 21.63
N GLY A 140 -28.56 -29.09 22.87
CA GLY A 140 -28.65 -27.74 23.41
C GLY A 140 -30.04 -27.08 23.33
N ALA A 141 -31.09 -27.77 22.87
CA ALA A 141 -32.46 -27.25 22.92
C ALA A 141 -33.16 -27.65 24.22
N THR A 142 -33.84 -26.69 24.86
CA THR A 142 -34.70 -26.94 26.02
C THR A 142 -36.04 -26.22 25.84
N VAL A 143 -37.13 -26.87 26.24
CA VAL A 143 -38.47 -26.27 26.29
C VAL A 143 -38.84 -26.10 27.75
N ARG A 144 -39.12 -24.85 28.16
CA ARG A 144 -39.33 -24.51 29.57
C ARG A 144 -40.80 -24.57 30.01
N ASN A 145 -41.75 -24.57 29.08
CA ASN A 145 -43.17 -24.57 29.39
C ASN A 145 -44.00 -25.18 28.24
N ASP A 146 -44.99 -26.00 28.57
CA ASP A 146 -45.88 -26.70 27.62
C ASP A 146 -47.09 -25.86 27.19
N LEU A 147 -47.48 -24.86 27.99
CA LEU A 147 -48.59 -23.95 27.69
C LEU A 147 -48.18 -22.72 26.86
N PHE A 148 -46.91 -22.34 26.91
CA PHE A 148 -46.32 -21.27 26.10
C PHE A 148 -44.97 -21.80 25.61
N CYS A 149 -44.88 -22.29 24.36
CA CYS A 149 -43.70 -22.95 23.82
C CYS A 149 -42.51 -21.98 23.65
N GLN A 150 -41.89 -21.57 24.76
CA GLN A 150 -40.65 -20.80 24.76
C GLN A 150 -39.48 -21.78 24.62
N MET A 151 -38.85 -21.71 23.45
CA MET A 151 -37.71 -22.54 23.09
C MET A 151 -36.41 -21.80 23.38
N ASN A 152 -35.49 -22.44 24.09
CA ASN A 152 -34.16 -21.92 24.35
C ASN A 152 -33.12 -22.84 23.72
N ILE A 153 -32.39 -22.35 22.72
CA ILE A 153 -31.26 -23.06 22.11
C ILE A 153 -29.95 -22.51 22.71
N ARG A 154 -29.15 -23.38 23.32
CA ARG A 154 -27.85 -23.08 23.96
C ARG A 154 -27.92 -21.97 25.03
N GLY A 155 -29.03 -21.88 25.76
CA GLY A 155 -29.22 -20.93 26.86
C GLY A 155 -29.58 -19.51 26.46
N LEU A 156 -29.76 -19.22 25.17
CA LEU A 156 -30.35 -17.98 24.68
C LEU A 156 -31.88 -18.02 24.88
N GLY A 157 -32.45 -16.90 25.33
CA GLY A 157 -33.89 -16.72 25.47
C GLY A 157 -34.61 -16.70 24.12
N ALA A 158 -35.89 -17.10 24.12
CA ALA A 158 -36.73 -17.18 22.92
C ALA A 158 -36.82 -15.85 22.15
N GLU A 159 -36.68 -14.71 22.82
CA GLU A 159 -36.71 -13.37 22.22
C GLU A 159 -35.52 -13.08 21.30
N TYR A 160 -34.44 -13.86 21.38
CA TYR A 160 -33.25 -13.72 20.54
C TYR A 160 -33.16 -14.81 19.46
N GLN A 161 -34.24 -15.58 19.25
CA GLN A 161 -34.27 -16.72 18.36
C GLN A 161 -35.49 -16.67 17.44
N LYS A 162 -35.30 -16.99 16.16
CA LYS A 162 -36.39 -17.14 15.20
C LYS A 162 -36.53 -18.60 14.78
N VAL A 163 -37.68 -19.19 15.06
CA VAL A 163 -38.00 -20.59 14.70
C VAL A 163 -39.10 -20.58 13.64
N VAL A 164 -38.80 -21.16 12.49
CA VAL A 164 -39.72 -21.23 11.34
C VAL A 164 -40.04 -22.68 11.04
N VAL A 165 -41.33 -23.03 10.97
CA VAL A 165 -41.80 -24.38 10.61
C VAL A 165 -42.69 -24.25 9.39
N GLY A 166 -42.35 -24.91 8.28
CA GLY A 166 -43.14 -24.88 7.05
C GLY A 166 -43.33 -23.48 6.43
N GLY A 167 -42.46 -22.51 6.75
CA GLY A 167 -42.56 -21.12 6.29
C GLY A 167 -43.36 -20.19 7.21
N ALA A 168 -44.04 -20.72 8.23
CA ALA A 168 -44.68 -19.91 9.27
C ALA A 168 -43.71 -19.68 10.44
N SER A 169 -43.59 -18.43 10.91
CA SER A 169 -42.88 -18.13 12.17
C SER A 169 -43.73 -18.68 13.30
N VAL A 170 -43.15 -19.58 14.09
CA VAL A 170 -43.87 -20.16 15.24
C VAL A 170 -43.69 -19.26 16.47
N TYR A 171 -42.62 -18.45 16.50
CA TYR A 171 -42.37 -17.33 17.41
C TYR A 171 -41.52 -16.27 16.72
#